data_AF-A0A7S0ASQ0-F1
#
_entry.id   AF-A0A7S0ASQ0-F1
#
_cell.length_a   1.000
_cell.length_b   1.000
_cell.length_c   1.000
_cell.angle_alpha   90.00
_cell.angle_beta   90.00
_cell.angle_gamma   90.00
#
_symmetry.space_group_name_H-M   'P 1'
#
loop_
_entity.id
_entity.type
_entity.pdbx_description
1 polymer ?
#
loop_
_entity_poly.entity_id
_entity_poly.type
_entity_poly.pdbx_seq_one_letter_code
_entity_poly.pdbx_strand_id
1 'polypeptide(L)'
;HIHSPVIQENGTDLLIPALEILQDIAFSPRFLPERIEQERKAVLNEMQQVNTLEYRIETWTLSGLHWENRLGRRFPIGLEEQILAWDVEDCKAFHRQWYYPGNATLYLVGDISEDLMLQAVEHTFASIPAKELPSGSVMPPAWGPESADPTSLFRRKLSTPRPKHL
;
A
#
# COMPACT_ATOMS: atom_id res chain seq x y z
N HIS A 1 -3.51 -2.53 5.09
CA HIS A 1 -3.71 -1.98 6.44
C HIS A 1 -4.09 -3.14 7.35
N ILE A 2 -3.32 -3.36 8.43
CA ILE A 2 -3.59 -4.44 9.40
C ILE A 2 -3.82 -3.78 10.75
N HIS A 3 -4.92 -4.12 11.40
CA HIS A 3 -5.13 -3.83 12.81
C HIS A 3 -4.77 -5.07 13.60
N SER A 4 -3.79 -4.96 14.49
CA SER A 4 -3.40 -6.03 15.39
C SER A 4 -3.23 -5.46 16.80
N PRO A 5 -3.80 -6.09 17.85
CA PRO A 5 -3.41 -5.75 19.20
C PRO A 5 -1.94 -6.12 19.40
N VAL A 6 -1.21 -5.36 20.21
CA VAL A 6 0.22 -5.61 20.46
C VAL A 6 0.41 -6.93 21.23
N ILE A 7 -0.52 -7.23 22.14
CA ILE A 7 -0.47 -8.43 22.99
C ILE A 7 -1.84 -9.10 22.97
N GLN A 8 -1.88 -10.43 22.84
CA GLN A 8 -3.10 -11.22 23.05
C GLN A 8 -3.43 -11.36 24.56
N GLU A 9 -4.65 -11.77 24.89
CA GLU A 9 -5.07 -12.03 26.29
C GLU A 9 -4.18 -13.07 27.02
N ASN A 10 -3.50 -13.93 26.27
CA ASN A 10 -2.56 -14.94 26.77
C ASN A 10 -1.11 -14.44 26.95
N GLY A 11 -0.83 -13.15 26.69
CA GLY A 11 0.50 -12.56 26.82
C GLY A 11 1.41 -12.69 25.60
N THR A 12 0.92 -13.21 24.47
CA THR A 12 1.71 -13.37 23.24
C THR A 12 1.83 -12.04 22.50
N ASP A 13 3.06 -11.63 22.17
CA ASP A 13 3.34 -10.48 21.30
C ASP A 13 2.96 -10.79 19.85
N LEU A 14 2.13 -9.94 19.25
CA LEU A 14 1.67 -10.08 17.86
C LEU A 14 2.32 -9.11 16.89
N LEU A 15 3.20 -8.23 17.37
CA LEU A 15 3.87 -7.26 16.50
C LEU A 15 4.67 -7.98 15.42
N ILE A 16 5.55 -8.90 15.80
CA ILE A 16 6.39 -9.64 14.85
C ILE A 16 5.53 -10.48 13.88
N PRO A 17 4.58 -11.32 14.33
CA PRO A 17 3.70 -12.06 13.41
C PRO A 17 2.92 -11.18 12.43
N ALA A 18 2.45 -10.00 12.88
CA ALA A 18 1.76 -9.07 12.01
C ALA A 18 2.69 -8.49 10.93
N LEU A 19 3.94 -8.17 11.30
CA LEU A 19 4.96 -7.72 10.34
C LEU A 19 5.35 -8.83 9.37
N GLU A 20 5.52 -10.07 9.82
CA GLU A 20 5.81 -11.23 8.97
C GLU A 20 4.72 -11.47 7.93
N ILE A 21 3.45 -11.36 8.32
CA ILE A 21 2.33 -11.44 7.37
C ILE A 21 2.40 -10.30 6.33
N LEU A 22 2.73 -9.08 6.74
CA LEU A 22 2.91 -7.96 5.81
C LEU A 22 4.06 -8.20 4.84
N GLN A 23 5.18 -8.73 5.34
CA GLN A 23 6.34 -9.10 4.54
C GLN A 23 5.94 -10.14 3.48
N ASP A 24 5.24 -11.20 3.88
CA ASP A 24 4.83 -12.27 2.97
C ASP A 24 3.86 -11.78 1.89
N ILE A 25 2.87 -10.96 2.27
CA ILE A 25 1.91 -10.38 1.33
C ILE A 25 2.63 -9.47 0.32
N ALA A 26 3.55 -8.63 0.79
CA ALA A 26 4.20 -7.64 -0.04
C ALA A 26 5.31 -8.23 -0.93
N PHE A 27 6.14 -9.12 -0.39
CA PHE A 27 7.40 -9.51 -1.03
C PHE A 27 7.50 -10.99 -1.39
N SER A 28 6.64 -11.85 -0.82
CA SER A 28 6.62 -13.29 -1.09
C SER A 28 5.28 -13.82 -1.64
N PRO A 29 4.61 -13.14 -2.59
CA PRO A 29 3.33 -13.61 -3.10
C PRO A 29 3.46 -14.88 -3.94
N ARG A 30 2.49 -15.79 -3.79
CA ARG A 30 2.36 -16.99 -4.62
C ARG A 30 1.38 -16.74 -5.76
N PHE A 31 1.90 -16.65 -6.98
CA PHE A 31 1.10 -16.50 -8.20
C PHE A 31 0.60 -17.85 -8.72
N LEU A 32 -0.39 -18.43 -8.04
CA LEU A 32 -1.03 -19.68 -8.46
C LEU A 32 -2.00 -19.39 -9.62
N PRO A 33 -1.87 -20.05 -10.80
CA PRO A 33 -2.72 -19.80 -11.95
C PRO A 33 -4.22 -19.93 -11.64
N GLU A 34 -4.61 -20.90 -10.83
CA GLU A 34 -6.00 -21.15 -10.45
C GLU A 34 -6.57 -20.01 -9.58
N ARG A 35 -5.74 -19.41 -8.71
CA ARG A 35 -6.15 -18.26 -7.90
C ARG A 35 -6.22 -16.99 -8.72
N ILE A 36 -5.32 -16.80 -9.68
CA ILE A 36 -5.38 -15.66 -10.61
C ILE A 36 -6.65 -15.72 -11.46
N GLU A 37 -7.05 -16.90 -11.95
CA GLU A 37 -8.31 -17.05 -12.69
C GLU A 37 -9.54 -16.79 -11.81
N GLN A 38 -9.50 -17.21 -10.55
CA GLN A 38 -10.57 -16.90 -9.60
C GLN A 38 -10.66 -15.40 -9.32
N GLU A 39 -9.52 -14.72 -9.13
CA GLU A 39 -9.54 -13.27 -8.92
C GLU A 39 -9.93 -12.50 -10.18
N ARG A 40 -9.57 -12.97 -11.37
CA ARG A 40 -10.07 -12.38 -12.62
C ARG A 40 -11.60 -12.32 -12.65
N LYS A 41 -12.27 -13.39 -12.21
CA LYS A 41 -13.75 -13.43 -12.12
C LYS A 41 -14.28 -12.48 -11.05
N ALA A 42 -13.61 -12.37 -9.91
CA ALA A 42 -14.00 -11.44 -8.85
C ALA A 42 -13.89 -9.98 -9.32
N VAL A 43 -12.78 -9.62 -9.99
CA VAL A 43 -12.56 -8.28 -10.56
C VAL A 43 -13.60 -7.95 -11.63
N LEU A 44 -13.95 -8.90 -12.50
CA LEU A 44 -15.01 -8.67 -13.51
C LEU A 44 -16.38 -8.44 -12.86
N ASN A 45 -16.69 -9.14 -11.76
CA ASN A 45 -17.92 -8.91 -11.01
C ASN A 45 -17.91 -7.54 -10.32
N GLU A 46 -16.80 -7.17 -9.68
CA GLU A 46 -16.62 -5.84 -9.08
C GLU A 46 -16.78 -4.74 -10.13
N MET A 47 -16.20 -4.90 -11.32
CA MET A 47 -16.36 -3.97 -12.43
C MET A 47 -17.83 -3.76 -12.81
N GLN A 48 -18.64 -4.82 -12.81
CA GLN A 48 -20.08 -4.70 -13.05
C GLN A 48 -20.80 -3.97 -11.91
N GLN A 49 -20.43 -4.24 -10.66
CA GLN A 49 -21.01 -3.60 -9.47
C GLN A 49 -20.69 -2.11 -9.39
N VAL A 50 -19.47 -1.72 -9.77
CA VAL A 50 -18.98 -0.33 -9.72
C VAL A 50 -19.50 0.51 -10.89
N ASN A 51 -19.98 -0.11 -11.98
CA ASN A 51 -20.45 0.58 -13.19
C ASN A 51 -21.82 1.28 -13.01
N THR A 52 -21.90 2.21 -12.07
CA THR A 52 -23.07 3.05 -11.79
C THR A 52 -23.11 4.30 -12.68
N LEU A 53 -24.23 5.02 -12.68
CA LEU A 53 -24.32 6.30 -13.39
C LEU A 53 -23.35 7.33 -12.81
N GLU A 54 -23.24 7.37 -11.48
CA GLU A 54 -22.35 8.25 -10.73
C GLU A 54 -20.90 8.03 -11.14
N TYR A 55 -20.47 6.76 -11.20
CA TYR A 55 -19.12 6.41 -11.63
C TYR A 55 -18.85 6.83 -13.08
N ARG A 56 -19.84 6.68 -13.98
CA ARG A 56 -19.70 7.10 -15.40
C ARG A 56 -19.60 8.62 -15.54
N ILE A 57 -20.35 9.37 -14.75
CA ILE A 57 -20.27 10.84 -14.73
C ILE A 57 -18.91 11.28 -14.16
N GLU A 58 -18.46 10.66 -13.08
CA GLU A 58 -17.17 10.96 -12.46
C GLU A 58 -16.01 10.68 -13.42
N THR A 59 -15.97 9.48 -14.01
CA THR A 59 -14.94 9.10 -15.00
C THR A 59 -14.95 10.02 -16.21
N TRP A 60 -16.12 10.38 -16.76
CA TRP A 60 -16.23 11.34 -17.85
C TRP A 60 -15.70 12.74 -17.45
N THR A 61 -16.07 13.21 -16.26
CA THR A 61 -15.64 14.51 -15.73
C THR A 61 -14.12 14.53 -15.52
N LEU A 62 -13.55 13.53 -14.85
CA LEU A 62 -12.11 13.41 -14.63
C LEU A 62 -11.35 13.26 -15.96
N SER A 63 -11.91 12.54 -16.93
CA SER A 63 -11.32 12.41 -18.27
C SER A 63 -11.24 13.77 -18.98
N GLY A 64 -12.26 14.62 -18.84
CA GLY A 64 -12.27 15.97 -19.39
C GLY A 64 -11.32 16.93 -18.66
N LEU A 65 -11.30 16.87 -17.32
CA LEU A 65 -10.47 17.74 -16.48
C LEU A 65 -8.97 17.44 -16.57
N HIS A 66 -8.61 16.18 -16.82
CA HIS A 66 -7.23 15.69 -16.84
C HIS A 66 -6.85 15.07 -18.20
N TRP A 67 -7.42 15.58 -19.29
CA TRP A 67 -7.21 15.06 -20.65
C TRP A 67 -5.73 15.07 -21.08
N GLU A 68 -4.96 16.00 -20.53
CA GLU A 68 -3.54 16.23 -20.77
C GLU A 68 -2.62 15.23 -20.05
N ASN A 69 -3.13 14.52 -19.04
CA ASN A 69 -2.32 13.65 -18.19
C ASN A 69 -2.91 12.23 -18.05
N ARG A 70 -2.23 11.38 -17.28
CA ARG A 70 -2.59 9.95 -17.14
C ARG A 70 -3.85 9.73 -16.29
N LEU A 71 -4.19 10.64 -15.38
CA LEU A 71 -5.34 10.50 -14.48
C LEU A 71 -6.65 10.45 -15.26
N GLY A 72 -6.77 11.22 -16.35
CA GLY A 72 -7.95 11.18 -17.22
C GLY A 72 -8.08 9.90 -18.07
N ARG A 73 -7.15 8.95 -17.95
CA ARG A 73 -7.10 7.72 -18.78
C ARG A 73 -6.83 6.43 -18.01
N ARG A 74 -6.47 6.52 -16.72
CA ARG A 74 -6.02 5.40 -15.89
C ARG A 74 -6.85 5.33 -14.61
N PHE A 75 -8.06 4.79 -14.73
CA PHE A 75 -8.93 4.52 -13.59
C PHE A 75 -8.55 3.20 -12.91
N PRO A 76 -8.70 3.09 -11.57
CA PRO A 76 -8.24 1.91 -10.81
C PRO A 76 -8.81 0.57 -11.29
N ILE A 77 -10.09 0.51 -11.70
CA ILE A 77 -10.74 -0.73 -12.15
C ILE A 77 -10.15 -1.26 -13.47
N GLY A 78 -9.46 -0.43 -14.25
CA GLY A 78 -8.85 -0.81 -15.52
C GLY A 78 -9.86 -0.95 -16.67
N LEU A 79 -9.45 -1.69 -17.70
CA LEU A 79 -10.25 -1.97 -18.90
C LEU A 79 -10.57 -3.47 -18.96
N GLU A 80 -11.81 -3.82 -19.30
CA GLU A 80 -12.28 -5.21 -19.39
C GLU A 80 -11.40 -6.05 -20.33
N GLU A 81 -11.08 -5.51 -21.50
CA GLU A 81 -10.20 -6.16 -22.48
C GLU A 81 -8.81 -6.49 -21.91
N GLN A 82 -8.27 -5.63 -21.05
CA GLN A 82 -6.98 -5.85 -20.40
C GLN A 82 -7.08 -6.91 -19.31
N ILE A 83 -8.18 -6.93 -18.54
CA ILE A 83 -8.46 -7.95 -17.52
C ILE A 83 -8.67 -9.34 -18.13
N LEU A 84 -9.13 -9.42 -19.37
CA LEU A 84 -9.24 -10.68 -20.09
C LEU A 84 -7.92 -11.13 -20.72
N ALA A 85 -7.01 -10.20 -21.00
CA ALA A 85 -5.78 -10.46 -21.76
C ALA A 85 -4.53 -10.79 -20.90
N TRP A 86 -4.37 -10.17 -19.72
CA TRP A 86 -3.21 -10.38 -18.85
C TRP A 86 -3.06 -11.84 -18.39
N ASP A 87 -1.82 -12.31 -18.32
CA ASP A 87 -1.46 -13.64 -17.84
C ASP A 87 -0.75 -13.62 -16.48
N VAL A 88 -0.33 -14.80 -16.00
CA VAL A 88 0.37 -14.95 -14.71
C VAL A 88 1.74 -14.28 -14.73
N GLU A 89 2.42 -14.23 -15.87
CA GLU A 89 3.72 -13.60 -16.00
C GLU A 89 3.61 -12.08 -15.99
N ASP A 90 2.52 -11.51 -16.51
CA ASP A 90 2.22 -10.08 -16.38
C ASP A 90 2.06 -9.67 -14.91
N CYS A 91 1.34 -10.47 -14.10
CA CYS A 91 1.21 -10.24 -12.66
C CYS A 91 2.58 -10.22 -11.97
N LYS A 92 3.41 -11.22 -12.26
CA LYS A 92 4.75 -11.35 -11.69
C LYS A 92 5.65 -10.21 -12.16
N ALA A 93 5.56 -9.80 -13.42
CA ALA A 93 6.33 -8.70 -13.97
C ALA A 93 5.97 -7.39 -13.27
N PHE A 94 4.68 -7.12 -13.09
CA PHE A 94 4.20 -5.96 -12.35
C PHE A 94 4.70 -5.97 -10.89
N HIS A 95 4.58 -7.11 -10.20
CA HIS A 95 5.07 -7.26 -8.82
C HIS A 95 6.58 -7.01 -8.73
N ARG A 96 7.38 -7.67 -9.56
CA ARG A 96 8.85 -7.45 -9.62
C ARG A 96 9.22 -6.01 -9.93
N GLN A 97 8.39 -5.28 -10.67
CA GLN A 97 8.65 -3.90 -11.05
C GLN A 97 8.36 -2.93 -9.90
N TRP A 98 7.30 -3.15 -9.12
CA TRP A 98 6.77 -2.16 -8.19
C TRP A 98 6.90 -2.52 -6.71
N TYR A 99 7.02 -3.80 -6.35
CA TYR A 99 7.08 -4.28 -4.96
C TYR A 99 8.53 -4.57 -4.54
N TYR A 100 9.21 -3.54 -4.06
CA TYR A 100 10.55 -3.64 -3.45
C TYR A 100 10.67 -2.59 -2.33
N PRO A 101 11.56 -2.80 -1.35
CA PRO A 101 11.64 -1.95 -0.15
C PRO A 101 11.80 -0.45 -0.47
N GLY A 102 12.58 -0.11 -1.50
CA GLY A 102 12.81 1.28 -1.93
C GLY A 102 11.58 2.01 -2.49
N ASN A 103 10.47 1.30 -2.77
CA ASN A 103 9.20 1.87 -3.24
C ASN A 103 8.04 1.55 -2.29
N ALA A 104 8.34 1.20 -1.04
CA ALA A 104 7.35 0.93 -0.01
C ALA A 104 7.54 1.88 1.19
N THR A 105 6.45 2.23 1.85
CA THR A 105 6.47 3.00 3.10
C THR A 105 5.62 2.27 4.14
N LEU A 106 6.23 1.90 5.25
CA LEU A 106 5.56 1.26 6.38
C LEU A 106 5.19 2.32 7.43
N TYR A 107 3.91 2.37 7.78
CA TYR A 107 3.40 3.21 8.87
C TYR A 107 3.03 2.32 10.06
N LEU A 108 3.65 2.57 11.21
CA LEU A 108 3.33 1.91 12.48
C LEU A 108 2.74 2.96 13.43
N VAL A 109 1.53 2.69 13.92
CA VAL A 109 0.80 3.61 14.80
C VAL A 109 0.24 2.83 15.97
N GLY A 110 0.64 3.20 17.19
CA GLY A 110 0.20 2.54 18.40
C GLY A 110 0.99 2.99 19.62
N ASP A 111 0.64 2.45 20.79
CA ASP A 111 1.38 2.63 22.03
C ASP A 111 2.50 1.58 22.13
N ILE A 112 3.59 1.81 21.38
CA ILE A 112 4.76 0.93 21.31
C ILE A 112 6.01 1.82 21.36
N SER A 113 7.07 1.37 22.04
CA SER A 113 8.33 2.11 22.06
C SER A 113 9.02 2.11 20.69
N GLU A 114 9.70 3.21 20.37
CA GLU A 114 10.46 3.37 19.13
C GLU A 114 11.51 2.26 18.96
N ASP A 115 12.25 1.94 20.01
CA ASP A 115 13.27 0.89 20.00
C ASP A 115 12.67 -0.48 19.63
N LEU A 116 11.49 -0.81 20.16
CA LEU A 116 10.83 -2.08 19.86
C LEU A 116 10.34 -2.12 18.42
N MET A 117 9.77 -1.01 17.93
CA MET A 117 9.34 -0.91 16.53
C MET A 117 10.52 -1.10 15.58
N LEU A 118 11.64 -0.40 15.82
CA LEU A 118 12.83 -0.50 14.98
C LEU A 118 13.41 -1.92 14.97
N GLN A 119 13.54 -2.55 16.14
CA GLN A 119 14.02 -3.93 16.24
C GLN A 119 13.10 -4.92 15.51
N ALA A 120 11.78 -4.77 15.65
CA ALA A 120 10.82 -5.64 14.97
C ALA A 120 10.87 -5.45 13.45
N VAL A 121 10.97 -4.20 12.97
CA VAL A 121 11.08 -3.90 11.53
C VAL A 121 12.39 -4.43 10.96
N GLU A 122 13.53 -4.21 11.64
CA GLU A 122 14.81 -4.75 11.22
C GLU A 122 14.77 -6.29 11.19
N HIS A 123 14.21 -6.92 12.21
CA HIS A 123 14.07 -8.38 12.28
C HIS A 123 13.30 -8.94 11.07
N THR A 124 12.18 -8.31 10.70
CA THR A 124 11.32 -8.83 9.63
C THR A 124 11.80 -8.45 8.23
N PHE A 125 12.22 -7.21 8.00
CA PHE A 125 12.43 -6.68 6.64
C PHE A 125 13.90 -6.62 6.19
N ALA A 126 14.89 -6.79 7.08
CA ALA A 126 16.30 -6.64 6.72
C ALA A 126 16.80 -7.66 5.67
N SER A 127 16.14 -8.81 5.56
CA SER A 127 16.51 -9.86 4.60
C SER A 127 16.10 -9.57 3.16
N ILE A 128 15.29 -8.53 2.92
CA ILE A 128 14.69 -8.26 1.62
C ILE A 128 15.69 -7.49 0.76
N PRO A 129 15.99 -7.96 -0.47
CA PRO A 129 16.96 -7.30 -1.33
C PRO A 129 16.51 -5.89 -1.70
N ALA A 130 17.41 -4.93 -1.54
CA ALA A 130 17.22 -3.58 -2.03
C ALA A 130 17.21 -3.57 -3.56
N LYS A 131 16.34 -2.75 -4.14
CA LYS A 131 16.29 -2.45 -5.57
C LYS A 131 16.13 -0.94 -5.71
N GLU A 132 16.90 -0.34 -6.62
CA GLU A 132 16.77 1.08 -6.90
C GLU A 132 15.55 1.35 -7.78
N LEU A 133 14.92 2.51 -7.56
CA LEU A 133 13.85 3.01 -8.43
C LEU A 133 14.38 3.11 -9.87
N PRO A 134 13.63 2.60 -10.87
CA PRO A 134 13.95 2.89 -12.27
C PRO A 134 14.03 4.41 -12.46
N SER A 135 15.13 4.88 -13.05
CA SER A 135 15.35 6.30 -13.34
C SER A 135 14.13 6.87 -14.08
N GLY A 136 13.51 7.93 -13.53
CA GLY A 136 12.28 8.54 -14.06
C GLY A 136 10.98 8.15 -13.33
N SER A 137 11.05 7.29 -12.31
CA SER A 137 9.92 7.04 -11.40
C SER A 137 9.75 8.24 -10.47
N VAL A 138 8.75 9.08 -10.73
CA VAL A 138 8.39 10.17 -9.80
C VAL A 138 7.66 9.52 -8.64
N MET A 139 8.32 9.38 -7.48
CA MET A 139 7.55 9.24 -6.25
C MET A 139 6.64 10.47 -6.14
N PRO A 140 5.33 10.33 -5.87
CA PRO A 140 4.55 11.49 -5.49
C PRO A 140 5.31 12.17 -4.35
N PRO A 141 5.50 13.51 -4.39
CA PRO A 141 6.26 14.20 -3.36
C PRO A 141 5.72 13.76 -2.01
N ALA A 142 6.61 13.32 -1.12
CA ALA A 142 6.26 13.02 0.26
C ALA A 142 5.44 14.21 0.78
N TRP A 143 4.22 13.97 1.28
CA TRP A 143 3.44 15.04 1.89
C TRP A 143 4.23 15.60 3.08
N GLY A 144 4.92 16.72 2.86
CA GLY A 144 5.79 17.38 3.83
C GLY A 144 6.75 18.36 3.14
N PRO A 145 7.20 19.41 3.84
CA PRO A 145 8.19 20.33 3.27
C PRO A 145 9.49 19.59 2.96
N GLU A 146 10.05 19.86 1.79
CA GLU A 146 11.27 19.26 1.19
C GLU A 146 12.54 19.37 2.07
N SER A 147 12.48 20.17 3.14
CA SER A 147 13.55 20.41 4.10
C SER A 147 13.38 19.69 5.44
N ALA A 148 12.37 18.85 5.60
CA ALA A 148 12.21 18.11 6.85
C ALA A 148 13.20 16.93 6.85
N ASP A 149 14.26 17.06 7.64
CA ASP A 149 15.08 15.93 8.08
C ASP A 149 14.13 14.77 8.42
N PRO A 150 14.30 13.56 7.86
CA PRO A 150 13.37 12.45 8.05
C PRO A 150 13.16 12.07 9.53
N THR A 151 14.08 12.47 10.42
CA THR A 151 13.91 12.33 11.88
C THR A 151 13.21 13.52 12.57
N SER A 152 13.10 14.67 11.91
CA SER A 152 12.54 15.90 12.47
C SER A 152 11.00 15.95 12.51
N LEU A 153 10.32 15.22 11.62
CA LEU A 153 8.85 15.19 11.59
C LEU A 153 8.25 14.51 12.84
N PHE A 154 9.01 13.63 13.49
CA PHE A 154 8.57 12.89 14.67
C PHE A 154 8.83 13.61 16.00
N ARG A 155 9.59 14.71 16.02
CA ARG A 155 9.93 15.42 17.27
C ARG A 155 8.93 16.51 17.67
N ARG A 156 7.76 16.60 17.03
CA ARG A 156 6.72 17.52 17.51
C ARG A 156 6.06 16.91 18.74
N LYS A 157 6.62 17.19 19.93
CA LYS A 157 5.99 16.86 21.22
C LYS A 157 4.54 17.33 21.16
N LEU A 158 3.60 16.39 21.15
CA LEU A 158 2.18 16.63 21.40
C LEU A 158 2.03 17.06 22.87
N SER A 159 2.39 18.31 23.16
CA SER A 159 1.99 19.00 24.38
C SER A 159 0.75 19.80 24.06
N THR A 160 -0.40 19.14 24.13
CA THR A 160 -1.68 19.83 24.31
C THR A 160 -2.29 19.30 25.60
N PRO A 161 -2.54 20.16 26.62
CA PRO A 161 -3.16 19.71 27.85
C PRO A 161 -4.61 19.27 27.59
N ARG A 162 -5.03 18.17 28.24
CA ARG A 162 -6.40 17.67 28.17
C ARG A 162 -7.38 18.75 28.65
N PRO A 163 -8.49 19.02 27.94
CA PRO A 163 -9.55 19.87 28.46
C PRO A 163 -10.19 19.18 29.67
N LYS A 164 -10.23 19.89 30.80
CA LYS A 164 -10.97 19.48 31.99
C LYS A 164 -12.46 19.69 31.74
N HIS A 165 -13.25 18.70 32.15
CA HIS A 165 -14.71 18.64 32.12
C HIS A 165 -15.44 19.97 32.37
N LEU A 166 -16.54 20.15 31.65
CA LEU A 166 -17.83 20.66 32.13
C LEU A 166 -18.95 20.08 31.27
#